data_AF-A0A2I0W9Y9-F1
#
_entry.id   AF-A0A2I0W9Y9-F1
#
_cell.length_a   1.000
_cell.length_b   1.000
_cell.length_c   1.000
_cell.angle_alpha   90.00
_cell.angle_beta   90.00
_cell.angle_gamma   90.00
#
_symmetry.space_group_name_H-M   'P 1'
#
loop_
_entity.id
_entity.type
_entity.pdbx_description
1 polymer ?
#
loop_
_entity_poly.entity_id
_entity_poly.type
_entity_poly.pdbx_seq_one_letter_code
_entity_poly.pdbx_strand_id
1 'polypeptide(L)' 'MRNIRNLLSLMNFKISIIFREGNVCADWLANKGSHLVGYEEIDILNLDLAFKGMLLMDKASLPYIRHG' A
#
# COMPACT_ATOMS: atom_id res chain seq x y z
N MET A 1 -4.13 7.73 -18.24
CA MET A 1 -5.43 7.11 -17.92
C MET A 1 -5.93 6.08 -18.94
N ARG A 2 -5.87 6.31 -20.26
CA ARG A 2 -6.33 5.32 -21.27
C ARG A 2 -5.69 3.93 -21.11
N ASN A 3 -4.39 3.88 -20.79
CA ASN A 3 -3.66 2.62 -20.59
C ASN A 3 -4.19 1.81 -19.39
N ILE A 4 -4.46 2.47 -18.25
CA ILE A 4 -5.01 1.80 -17.06
C ILE A 4 -6.41 1.27 -17.36
N ARG A 5 -7.26 2.04 -18.06
CA ARG A 5 -8.60 1.59 -18.43
C ARG A 5 -8.57 0.35 -19.34
N ASN A 6 -7.65 0.31 -20.29
CA ASN A 6 -7.48 -0.85 -21.17
C ASN A 6 -7.00 -2.07 -20.38
N LEU A 7 -6.04 -1.91 -19.47
CA LEU A 7 -5.57 -3.01 -18.59
C LEU A 7 -6.71 -3.53 -17.70
N LEU A 8 -7.48 -2.64 -17.09
CA LEU A 8 -8.62 -3.00 -16.26
C LEU A 8 -9.71 -3.73 -17.06
N SER A 9 -9.90 -3.40 -18.34
CA SER A 9 -10.89 -4.10 -19.18
C SER A 9 -10.57 -5.58 -19.44
N LEU A 10 -9.31 -5.99 -19.21
CA LEU A 10 -8.87 -7.38 -19.33
C LEU A 10 -9.01 -8.15 -18.00
N MET A 11 -9.49 -7.49 -16.94
CA MET A 11 -9.61 -8.06 -15.60
C MET A 11 -11.06 -7.98 -15.12
N ASN A 12 -11.48 -8.95 -14.31
CA ASN A 12 -12.71 -8.80 -13.54
C ASN A 12 -12.38 -8.03 -12.25
N PHE A 13 -12.76 -6.75 -12.17
CA PHE A 13 -12.38 -5.87 -11.07
C PHE A 13 -13.58 -5.17 -10.43
N LYS A 14 -13.42 -4.80 -9.15
CA LYS A 14 -14.32 -3.91 -8.41
C LYS A 14 -13.48 -2.77 -7.84
N ILE A 15 -13.94 -1.53 -8.04
CA ILE A 15 -13.35 -0.36 -7.38
C ILE A 15 -14.11 -0.10 -6.08
N SER A 16 -13.38 0.04 -4.99
CA SER A 16 -13.90 0.46 -3.68
C SER A 16 -13.11 1.68 -3.22
N ILE A 17 -13.79 2.64 -2.61
CA ILE A 17 -13.13 3.79 -1.99
C ILE A 17 -12.67 3.33 -0.60
N ILE A 18 -11.36 3.43 -0.34
CA ILE A 18 -10.76 3.20 0.96
C ILE A 18 -10.38 4.54 1.58
N PHE A 19 -10.62 4.69 2.89
CA PHE A 19 -10.17 5.86 3.63
C PHE A 19 -8.65 5.87 3.71
N ARG A 20 -8.07 7.07 3.88
CA ARG A 20 -6.61 7.29 3.87
C ARG A 20 -5.87 6.36 4.82
N GLU A 21 -6.46 6.09 5.99
CA GLU A 21 -5.92 5.21 7.04
C GLU A 21 -5.74 3.77 6.53
N GLY A 22 -6.73 3.23 5.82
CA GLY A 22 -6.64 1.91 5.17
C GLY A 22 -5.77 1.88 3.92
N ASN A 23 -5.19 3.02 3.51
CA ASN A 23 -4.29 3.11 2.36
C ASN A 23 -2.84 3.43 2.75
N VAL A 24 -2.54 3.48 4.06
CA VAL A 24 -1.21 3.86 4.59
C VAL A 24 -0.12 2.87 4.17
N CYS A 25 -0.41 1.57 4.20
CA CYS A 25 0.56 0.57 3.76
C CYS A 25 0.90 0.72 2.27
N ALA A 26 -0.09 1.03 1.43
CA ALA A 26 0.12 1.29 0.01
C ALA A 26 0.92 2.57 -0.23
N ASP A 27 0.66 3.64 0.54
CA ASP A 27 1.45 4.88 0.52
C ASP A 27 2.91 4.63 0.91
N TRP A 28 3.16 3.84 1.97
CA TRP A 28 4.53 3.47 2.36
C TRP A 28 5.24 2.69 1.24
N LEU A 29 4.58 1.70 0.63
CA LEU A 29 5.14 0.91 -0.47
C LEU A 29 5.45 1.78 -1.69
N ALA A 30 4.53 2.69 -2.06
CA ALA A 30 4.73 3.61 -3.17
C ALA A 30 5.93 4.55 -2.91
N ASN A 31 6.06 5.07 -1.68
CA ASN A 31 7.19 5.91 -1.29
C ASN A 31 8.50 5.12 -1.22
N LYS A 32 8.51 3.89 -0.72
CA LYS A 32 9.74 3.07 -0.77
C LYS A 32 10.15 2.80 -2.22
N GLY A 33 9.20 2.37 -3.05
CA GLY A 33 9.42 2.03 -4.45
C GLY A 33 9.84 3.22 -5.32
N SER A 34 9.39 4.44 -5.02
CA SER A 34 9.76 5.63 -5.79
C SER A 34 11.24 5.99 -5.70
N HIS A 35 11.93 5.53 -4.65
CA HIS A 35 13.36 5.71 -4.48
C HIS A 35 14.19 4.57 -5.08
N LEU A 36 13.56 3.50 -5.58
CA LEU A 36 14.26 2.37 -6.18
C LEU A 36 14.57 2.62 -7.65
N VAL A 37 15.80 2.32 -8.07
CA VAL A 37 16.22 2.34 -9.47
C VAL A 37 15.67 1.14 -10.26
N GLY A 38 15.29 0.07 -9.54
CA GLY A 38 14.81 -1.17 -10.12
C GLY A 38 13.86 -1.91 -9.19
N TYR A 39 13.99 -3.23 -9.14
CA TYR A 39 13.15 -4.09 -8.32
C TYR A 39 13.87 -4.46 -7.02
N GLU A 40 13.13 -4.42 -5.91
CA GLU A 40 13.54 -4.95 -4.62
C GLU A 40 12.44 -5.92 -4.13
N GLU A 41 12.83 -7.14 -3.77
CA GLU A 41 11.94 -8.04 -3.05
C GLU A 41 11.96 -7.69 -1.57
N ILE A 42 10.78 -7.52 -0.97
CA ILE A 42 10.65 -7.19 0.45
C ILE A 42 10.75 -8.48 1.27
N ASP A 43 11.76 -8.56 2.13
CA ASP A 43 11.87 -9.65 3.12
C ASP A 43 10.78 -9.52 4.18
N ILE A 44 9.78 -10.40 4.10
CA ILE A 44 8.65 -10.44 5.03
C ILE A 44 9.03 -10.88 6.45
N LEU A 45 10.17 -11.54 6.63
CA LEU A 45 10.67 -11.95 7.94
C LEU A 45 11.34 -10.77 8.66
N ASN A 46 11.91 -9.84 7.90
CA ASN A 46 12.65 -8.68 8.39
C ASN A 46 12.08 -7.35 7.90
N LEU A 47 10.76 -7.19 8.00
CA LEU A 47 10.10 -5.92 7.66
C LEU A 47 10.58 -4.78 8.54
N ASP A 48 10.67 -3.59 7.94
CA ASP A 48 10.81 -2.33 8.68
C ASP A 48 9.77 -2.26 9.80
N LEU A 49 10.22 -1.86 10.99
CA LEU A 49 9.40 -1.91 12.20
C LEU A 49 8.15 -1.03 12.07
N ALA A 50 8.27 0.14 11.45
CA ALA A 50 7.13 1.03 11.24
C ALA A 50 6.16 0.41 10.23
N PHE A 51 6.65 -0.18 9.14
CA PHE A 51 5.80 -0.87 8.18
C PHE A 51 5.06 -2.07 8.78
N LYS A 52 5.75 -2.88 9.59
CA LYS A 52 5.15 -3.98 10.35
C LYS A 52 4.05 -3.47 11.29
N GLY A 53 4.28 -2.36 11.99
CA GLY A 53 3.27 -1.72 12.84
C GLY A 53 2.03 -1.28 12.06
N MET A 54 2.21 -0.68 10.88
CA MET A 54 1.10 -0.26 10.02
C MET A 54 0.27 -1.44 9.52
N LEU A 55 0.91 -2.54 9.12
CA LEU A 55 0.22 -3.78 8.73
C LEU A 55 -0.59 -4.38 9.88
N LEU A 56 -0.06 -4.36 11.10
CA LEU A 56 -0.76 -4.88 12.27
C LEU A 56 -1.98 -4.02 12.63
N MET A 57 -1.87 -2.70 12.52
CA MET A 57 -3.00 -1.78 12.74
C MET A 57 -4.10 -1.97 11.69
N ASP A 58 -3.74 -2.07 10.41
CA ASP A 58 -4.67 -2.33 9.31
C ASP A 58 -5.43 -3.65 9.54
N LYS A 59 -4.69 -4.72 9.87
CA LYS A 59 -5.29 -6.04 10.19
C LYS A 59 -6.22 -5.98 11.40
N ALA A 60 -5.90 -5.16 12.38
CA ALA A 60 -6.73 -4.95 13.57
C ALA A 60 -7.89 -3.97 13.34
N SER A 61 -8.02 -3.40 12.14
CA SER A 61 -8.98 -2.34 11.81
C SER A 61 -8.86 -1.12 12.73
N LEU A 62 -7.63 -0.81 13.16
CA LEU A 62 -7.33 0.35 14.00
C LEU A 62 -7.05 1.58 13.12
N PRO A 63 -7.54 2.77 13.50
CA PRO A 63 -7.28 4.00 12.76
C PRO A 63 -5.80 4.35 12.81
N TYR A 64 -5.27 4.84 11.68
CA TYR A 64 -3.90 5.34 11.63
C TYR A 64 -3.82 6.78 12.15
N ILE A 65 -3.39 6.93 13.40
CA ILE A 65 -3.29 8.24 14.06
C ILE A 65 -1.94 8.88 13.76
N ARG A 66 -1.91 9.89 12.89
CA ARG A 66 -0.77 10.83 12.81
C ARG A 66 -0.97 11.89 13.88
N HIS A 67 0.02 12.05 14.78
CA HIS A 67 0.08 13.25 15.59
C HIS A 67 0.53 14.39 14.67
N GLY A 68 -0.29 15.44 14.58
CA GLY A 68 -0.01 16.64 13.79
C GLY A 68 0.99 17.55 14.49
#